data_AF-A0A7H4GS04-F1
#
_entry.id   AF-A0A7H4GS04-F1
#
_cell.length_a   1.000
_cell.length_b   1.000
_cell.length_c   1.000
_cell.angle_alpha   90.00
_cell.angle_beta   90.00
_cell.angle_gamma   90.00
#
_symmetry.space_group_name_H-M   'P 1'
#
loop_
_entity.id
_entity.type
_entity.pdbx_description
1 polymer ?
#
loop_
_entity_poly.entity_id
_entity_poly.type
_entity_poly.pdbx_seq_one_letter_code
_entity_poly.pdbx_strand_id
1 'polypeptide(L)' 'MCTPDQRRNLMESALFLDQQMREIRNSGKVSSIDKIAVMVALNLSEELLHLRQEASERREKVDQRVRDLADQLDKALGQD' A
#
# COMPACT_ATOMS: atom_id res chain seq x y z
N MET A 1 19.92 11.89 -12.10
CA MET A 1 20.45 10.57 -12.52
C MET A 1 19.92 9.53 -11.54
N CYS A 2 19.28 8.46 -12.01
CA CYS A 2 18.81 7.37 -11.13
C CYS A 2 19.99 6.52 -10.66
N THR A 3 20.02 6.20 -9.36
CA THR A 3 20.95 5.18 -8.82
C THR A 3 20.60 3.78 -9.36
N PRO A 4 21.52 2.80 -9.31
CA PRO A 4 21.23 1.42 -9.74
C PRO A 4 19.99 0.81 -9.07
N ASP A 5 19.78 1.07 -7.78
CA ASP A 5 18.62 0.57 -7.04
C ASP A 5 17.33 1.32 -7.41
N GLN A 6 17.39 2.65 -7.57
CA GLN A 6 16.25 3.42 -8.08
C GLN A 6 15.83 2.95 -9.47
N ARG A 7 16.79 2.55 -10.31
CA ARG A 7 16.51 2.01 -11.65
C ARG A 7 15.81 0.65 -11.57
N ARG A 8 16.19 -0.21 -10.63
CA ARG A 8 15.55 -1.52 -10.41
C ARG A 8 14.09 -1.35 -9.98
N ASN A 9 13.84 -0.52 -8.97
CA ASN A 9 12.50 -0.26 -8.46
C ASN A 9 11.60 0.40 -9.53
N LEU A 10 12.16 1.32 -10.32
CA LEU A 10 11.43 1.93 -11.43
C LEU A 10 11.10 0.92 -12.53
N MET A 11 12.02 -0.01 -12.83
CA MET A 11 11.77 -1.07 -13.81
C MET A 11 10.67 -2.02 -13.35
N GLU A 12 10.69 -2.44 -12.08
CA GLU A 12 9.62 -3.27 -11.50
C GLU A 12 8.27 -2.56 -11.56
N SER A 13 8.24 -1.27 -11.23
CA SER A 13 7.04 -0.45 -11.31
C SER A 13 6.50 -0.35 -12.75
N ALA A 14 7.39 -0.22 -13.74
CA ALA A 14 7.01 -0.18 -15.15
C ALA A 14 6.47 -1.52 -15.66
N LEU A 15 7.09 -2.64 -15.26
CA LEU A 15 6.62 -3.99 -15.60
C LEU A 15 5.25 -4.28 -15.00
N PHE A 16 5.04 -3.90 -13.75
CA PHE A 16 3.76 -4.04 -13.08
C PHE A 16 2.66 -3.19 -13.75
N LEU A 17 2.98 -1.94 -14.10
CA LEU A 17 2.06 -1.08 -14.85
C LEU A 17 1.68 -1.69 -16.21
N ASP A 18 2.65 -2.19 -16.98
CA ASP A 18 2.41 -2.84 -18.27
C ASP A 18 1.49 -4.06 -18.11
N GLN A 19 1.71 -4.89 -17.09
CA GLN A 19 0.84 -6.02 -16.78
C GLN A 19 -0.61 -5.57 -16.54
N GLN A 20 -0.84 -4.61 -15.63
CA GLN A 20 -2.17 -4.09 -15.31
C GLN A 20 -2.87 -3.51 -16.56
N MET A 21 -2.14 -2.77 -17.39
CA MET A 21 -2.66 -2.22 -18.65
C MET A 21 -3.05 -3.32 -19.64
N ARG A 22 -2.28 -4.42 -19.73
CA ARG A 22 -2.59 -5.58 -20.58
C ARG A 22 -3.83 -6.32 -20.09
N GLU A 23 -3.97 -6.53 -18.79
CA GLU A 23 -5.14 -7.19 -18.21
C GLU A 23 -6.42 -6.44 -18.53
N ILE A 24 -6.42 -5.11 -18.33
CA ILE A 24 -7.54 -4.25 -18.68
C ILE A 24 -7.83 -4.29 -20.19
N ARG A 25 -6.80 -4.20 -21.04
CA ARG A 25 -6.97 -4.29 -22.50
C ARG A 25 -7.60 -5.63 -22.91
N ASN A 26 -7.13 -6.73 -22.32
CA ASN A 26 -7.59 -8.08 -22.64
C ASN A 26 -9.03 -8.33 -22.16
N SER A 27 -9.53 -7.57 -21.19
CA SER A 27 -10.95 -7.62 -20.79
C SER A 27 -11.91 -7.17 -21.89
N GLY A 28 -11.43 -6.47 -22.92
CA GLY A 28 -12.23 -5.96 -24.04
C GLY A 28 -13.17 -4.80 -23.69
N LYS A 29 -13.26 -4.39 -22.42
CA LYS A 29 -14.18 -3.33 -21.95
C LYS A 29 -13.75 -1.92 -22.35
N VAL A 30 -12.45 -1.67 -22.55
CA VAL A 30 -11.89 -0.35 -22.85
C VAL A 30 -10.89 -0.47 -24.01
N SER A 31 -11.11 0.29 -25.08
CA SER A 31 -10.34 0.17 -26.33
C SER A 31 -9.20 1.19 -26.50
N SER A 32 -9.28 2.35 -25.83
CA SER A 32 -8.26 3.41 -25.96
C SER A 32 -7.18 3.27 -24.89
N ILE A 33 -5.91 3.35 -25.29
CA ILE A 33 -4.74 3.26 -24.39
C ILE A 33 -4.78 4.34 -23.31
N ASP A 34 -5.17 5.58 -23.65
CA ASP A 34 -5.23 6.67 -22.67
C ASP A 34 -6.25 6.37 -21.57
N LYS A 35 -7.41 5.81 -21.93
CA LYS A 35 -8.44 5.40 -20.98
C LYS A 35 -7.97 4.24 -20.10
N ILE A 36 -7.21 3.31 -20.67
CA ILE A 36 -6.58 2.21 -19.92
C ILE A 36 -5.59 2.77 -18.91
N ALA A 37 -4.73 3.70 -19.32
CA ALA A 37 -3.74 4.32 -18.43
C ALA A 37 -4.40 5.05 -17.26
N VAL A 38 -5.46 5.84 -17.53
CA VAL A 38 -6.24 6.52 -16.48
C VAL A 38 -6.90 5.50 -15.54
N MET A 39 -7.48 4.42 -16.07
CA MET A 39 -8.12 3.41 -15.24
C MET A 39 -7.12 2.65 -14.36
N VAL A 40 -5.96 2.27 -14.90
CA VAL A 40 -4.87 1.68 -14.09
C VAL A 40 -4.43 2.67 -13.01
N ALA A 41 -4.22 3.94 -13.36
CA ALA A 41 -3.81 4.95 -12.38
C ALA A 41 -4.83 5.12 -11.24
N LEU A 42 -6.13 5.06 -11.55
CA LEU A 42 -7.20 5.12 -10.55
C LEU A 42 -7.18 3.88 -9.63
N ASN A 43 -7.10 2.68 -10.19
CA ASN A 43 -7.06 1.44 -9.41
C ASN A 43 -5.83 1.40 -8.48
N LEU A 44 -4.65 1.78 -8.98
CA LEU A 44 -3.44 1.85 -8.17
C LEU A 44 -3.51 2.93 -7.08
N SER A 45 -4.21 4.04 -7.35
CA SER A 45 -4.43 5.09 -6.35
C SER A 45 -5.36 4.61 -5.25
N GLU A 46 -6.42 3.87 -5.59
CA GLU A 46 -7.31 3.24 -4.62
C GLU A 46 -6.56 2.24 -3.73
N GLU A 47 -5.79 1.34 -4.32
CA GLU A 47 -4.97 0.36 -3.60
C GLU A 47 -3.97 1.05 -2.65
N LEU A 48 -3.30 2.11 -3.12
CA LEU A 48 -2.39 2.89 -2.29
C LEU A 48 -3.10 3.53 -1.09
N LEU A 49 -4.28 4.11 -1.29
CA LEU A 49 -5.06 4.71 -0.21
C LEU A 49 -5.51 3.64 0.81
N HIS A 50 -5.92 2.47 0.34
CA HIS A 50 -6.28 1.34 1.20
C HIS A 50 -5.08 0.87 2.05
N LEU A 51 -3.91 0.67 1.43
CA LEU A 51 -2.69 0.27 2.14
C LEU A 51 -2.25 1.30 3.19
N ARG A 52 -2.43 2.59 2.92
CA ARG A 52 -2.15 3.67 3.89
C ARG A 52 -3.11 3.62 5.07
N GLN A 53 -4.39 3.38 4.81
CA GLN A 53 -5.40 3.24 5.86
C GLN A 53 -5.09 2.03 6.75
N GLU A 54 -4.83 0.86 6.16
CA GLU A 54 -4.45 -0.34 6.92
C GLU A 54 -3.18 -0.13 7.75
N ALA A 55 -2.18 0.57 7.20
CA ALA A 55 -0.95 0.88 7.93
C ALA A 55 -1.23 1.78 9.15
N SER A 56 -2.12 2.77 9.01
CA SER A 56 -2.55 3.61 10.14
C SER A 56 -3.25 2.79 11.22
N GLU A 57 -4.22 1.96 10.84
CA GLU A 57 -4.96 1.10 11.77
C GLU A 57 -4.05 0.09 12.49
N ARG A 58 -3.10 -0.50 11.76
CA ARG A 58 -2.10 -1.39 12.36
C ARG A 58 -1.25 -0.65 13.39
N ARG A 59 -0.83 0.58 13.08
CA ARG A 59 -0.05 1.41 14.01
C ARG A 59 -0.86 1.75 15.26
N GLU A 60 -2.11 2.18 15.11
CA GLU A 60 -2.99 2.48 16.24
C GLU A 60 -3.22 1.25 17.14
N LYS A 61 -3.43 0.06 16.55
CA LYS A 61 -3.56 -1.20 17.29
C LYS A 61 -2.30 -1.55 18.08
N VAL A 62 -1.12 -1.34 17.50
CA VAL A 62 0.15 -1.56 18.19
C VAL A 62 0.31 -0.57 19.33
N ASP A 63 0.07 0.72 19.09
CA ASP A 63 0.19 1.77 20.11
C ASP A 63 -0.81 1.56 21.26
N GLN A 64 -2.02 1.08 20.98
CA GLN A 64 -2.98 0.69 22.01
C GLN A 64 -2.47 -0.50 22.83
N ARG A 65 -1.97 -1.54 22.16
CA ARG A 65 -1.50 -2.76 22.85
C ARG A 65 -0.27 -2.49 23.72
N VAL A 66 0.61 -1.57 23.31
CA VAL A 66 1.74 -1.11 24.13
C VAL A 66 1.24 -0.40 25.39
N ARG A 67 0.23 0.48 25.27
CA ARG A 67 -0.38 1.15 26.43
C ARG A 67 -1.05 0.17 27.38
N ASP A 68 -1.81 -0.78 26.86
CA ASP A 68 -2.49 -1.80 27.68
C ASP A 68 -1.49 -2.67 28.46
N LEU A 69 -0.33 -2.98 27.87
CA LEU A 69 0.75 -3.71 28.52
C LEU A 69 1.45 -2.87 29.59
N ALA A 70 1.68 -1.58 29.34
CA ALA A 70 2.24 -0.67 30.34
C ALA A 70 1.31 -0.54 31.56
N ASP A 71 0.01 -0.34 31.34
CA ASP A 71 -0.99 -0.27 32.41
C ASP A 71 -1.06 -1.56 33.24
N GLN A 72 -0.90 -2.72 32.60
CA GLN A 72 -0.84 -4.01 33.30
C GLN A 72 0.41 -4.13 34.17
N LEU A 73 1.56 -3.67 33.67
CA LEU A 73 2.81 -3.66 34.41
C LEU A 73 2.72 -2.74 35.64
N ASP A 74 2.20 -1.53 35.46
CA ASP A 74 2.02 -0.57 36.56
C ASP A 74 1.08 -1.10 37.65
N LYS A 75 -0.01 -1.79 37.26
CA LYS A 75 -0.91 -2.45 38.22
C LYS A 75 -0.24 -3.58 38.98
N ALA A 76 0.61 -4.37 38.31
CA ALA A 76 1.31 -5.49 38.94
C ALA A 76 2.42 -5.00 39.90
N LEU A 77 3.11 -3.91 39.56
CA LEU A 77 4.18 -3.34 40.38
C LEU A 77 3.68 -2.41 41.50
N GLY A 78 2.51 -1.79 41.34
CA GLY A 78 1.87 -0.96 42.36
C GLY A 78 1.05 -1.73 43.39
N GLN A 79 1.10 -3.07 43.37
CA GLN A 79 0.43 -3.96 44.33
C GLN A 79 1.32 -4.40 45.52
N ASP A 80 2.47 -3.75 45.74
CA ASP A 80 3.27 -3.87 46.97
C ASP A 80 3.10 -2.63 47.88
#